data_AF-A0A329I5S2-F1
#
_entry.id   AF-A0A329I5S2-F1
#
_cell.length_a   1.000
_cell.length_b   1.000
_cell.length_c   1.000
_cell.angle_alpha   90.00
_cell.angle_beta   90.00
_cell.angle_gamma   90.00
#
_symmetry.space_group_name_H-M   'P 1'
#
loop_
_entity.id
_entity.type
_entity.pdbx_description
1 polymer ?
#
loop_
_entity_poly.entity_id
_entity_poly.type
_entity_poly.pdbx_seq_one_letter_code
_entity_poly.pdbx_strand_id
1 'polypeptide(L)'
;MAIPRLASYPLPQPDGFPANKVDWTPVADRAVLLIHDMQRYFVEFYGDNSPLIDQVVANIAALRAWADAQGVPVVYTAQPTDQPPADRALLNDMWGPGLTQADPALQQVVDALAPKADDVVLTKWRYSAFHRSNLQDLMTEWRRDQLIVCGVYAHIGCLTTCTDAFMRDIQAFLIGDAVADFSEEEHRMALRYVATRCGSTLSTAQITGAGAAVLDEVWLRAQVQPLLDADDEAPALDDNLTDFGLDSVQVMTLVGEWQKRGLPVTFADLAAQPTLQGWLDLLRARA
;
A
#
# COMPACT_ATOMS: atom_id res chain seq x y z
N MET A 1 -0.70 -30.35 5.26
CA MET A 1 -0.35 -29.84 6.61
C MET A 1 -1.19 -28.61 6.88
N ALA A 2 -1.72 -28.45 8.10
CA ALA A 2 -2.40 -27.20 8.46
C ALA A 2 -1.40 -26.03 8.47
N ILE A 3 -1.89 -24.79 8.33
CA ILE A 3 -1.07 -23.59 8.44
C ILE A 3 -0.45 -23.58 9.86
N PRO A 4 0.88 -23.42 10.00
CA PRO A 4 1.52 -23.36 11.30
C PRO A 4 1.24 -22.02 12.00
N ARG A 5 1.50 -21.95 13.31
CA ARG A 5 1.62 -20.65 13.98
C ARG A 5 2.81 -19.89 13.39
N LEU A 6 2.59 -18.63 13.03
CA LEU A 6 3.54 -17.79 12.33
C LEU A 6 4.22 -16.82 13.28
N ALA A 7 5.53 -16.64 13.11
CA ALA A 7 6.28 -15.65 13.86
C ALA A 7 6.15 -14.28 13.18
N SER A 8 6.06 -13.21 13.98
CA SER A 8 6.21 -11.86 13.44
C SER A 8 7.64 -11.62 12.97
N TYR A 9 7.80 -10.83 11.92
CA TYR A 9 9.07 -10.39 11.37
C TYR A 9 8.96 -8.93 10.92
N PRO A 10 10.08 -8.19 10.77
CA PRO A 10 10.06 -6.82 10.26
C PRO A 10 9.57 -6.77 8.81
N LEU A 11 8.62 -5.89 8.50
CA LEU A 11 8.22 -5.69 7.11
C LEU A 11 9.42 -5.23 6.26
N PRO A 12 9.60 -5.76 5.04
CA PRO A 12 10.58 -5.24 4.10
C PRO A 12 10.35 -3.75 3.89
N GLN A 13 11.43 -2.97 4.02
CA GLN A 13 11.39 -1.53 3.79
C GLN A 13 11.47 -1.21 2.28
N PRO A 14 10.86 -0.10 1.81
CA PRO A 14 10.80 0.22 0.39
C PRO A 14 12.16 0.33 -0.32
N ASP A 15 13.19 0.81 0.38
CA ASP A 15 14.59 0.87 -0.09
C ASP A 15 15.20 -0.53 -0.31
N GLY A 16 14.66 -1.55 0.36
CA GLY A 16 15.03 -2.96 0.22
C GLY A 16 14.18 -3.73 -0.80
N PHE A 17 13.29 -3.08 -1.55
CA PHE A 17 12.50 -3.74 -2.59
C PHE A 17 13.36 -4.05 -3.82
N PRO A 18 13.09 -5.16 -4.53
CA PRO A 18 13.79 -5.49 -5.76
C PRO A 18 13.50 -4.48 -6.86
N ALA A 19 14.47 -4.24 -7.74
CA ALA A 19 14.26 -3.42 -8.93
C ALA A 19 13.23 -4.09 -9.85
N ASN A 20 12.21 -3.32 -10.23
CA ASN A 20 11.19 -3.75 -11.17
C ASN A 20 11.76 -3.83 -12.59
N LYS A 21 11.41 -4.88 -13.35
CA LYS A 21 11.76 -5.00 -14.77
C LYS A 21 10.90 -4.13 -15.68
N VAL A 22 9.71 -3.77 -15.21
CA VAL A 22 8.74 -2.93 -15.91
C VAL A 22 8.67 -1.58 -15.21
N ASP A 23 8.31 -0.55 -15.97
CA ASP A 23 8.19 0.85 -15.54
C ASP A 23 6.72 1.28 -15.35
N TRP A 24 5.81 0.31 -15.23
CA TRP A 24 4.39 0.59 -15.05
C TRP A 24 4.15 1.38 -13.77
N THR A 25 3.25 2.35 -13.85
CA THR A 25 2.76 3.13 -12.72
C THR A 25 1.26 2.90 -12.54
N PRO A 26 0.76 2.80 -11.29
CA PRO A 26 -0.67 2.77 -11.03
C PRO A 26 -1.35 4.06 -11.48
N VAL A 27 -2.48 3.93 -12.17
CA VAL A 27 -3.33 5.00 -12.65
C VAL A 27 -4.72 4.76 -12.07
N ALA A 28 -5.24 5.71 -11.30
CA ALA A 28 -6.50 5.55 -10.56
C ALA A 28 -7.66 5.06 -11.45
N ASP A 29 -7.85 5.63 -12.64
CA ASP A 29 -8.94 5.24 -13.56
C ASP A 29 -8.80 3.83 -14.16
N ARG A 30 -7.60 3.24 -14.10
CA ARG A 30 -7.29 1.90 -14.63
C ARG A 30 -7.17 0.84 -13.54
N ALA A 31 -7.08 1.25 -12.27
CA ALA A 31 -6.74 0.37 -11.16
C ALA A 31 -7.95 -0.24 -10.46
N VAL A 32 -7.78 -1.44 -9.91
CA VAL A 32 -8.65 -2.05 -8.90
C VAL A 32 -7.78 -2.39 -7.69
N LEU A 33 -8.25 -2.12 -6.48
CA LEU A 33 -7.59 -2.56 -5.25
C LEU A 33 -8.16 -3.92 -4.84
N LEU A 34 -7.29 -4.93 -4.71
CA LEU A 34 -7.60 -6.25 -4.19
C LEU A 34 -7.05 -6.42 -2.78
N ILE A 35 -7.94 -6.57 -1.81
CA ILE A 35 -7.64 -6.96 -0.43
C ILE A 35 -7.80 -8.48 -0.33
N HIS A 36 -6.68 -9.19 -0.44
CA HIS A 36 -6.63 -10.63 -0.63
C HIS A 36 -6.68 -11.38 0.71
N ASP A 37 -7.76 -12.15 0.94
CA ASP A 37 -7.95 -13.13 2.02
C ASP A 37 -7.64 -12.59 3.44
N MET A 38 -7.92 -11.30 3.71
CA MET A 38 -7.77 -10.68 5.03
C MET A 38 -8.87 -11.09 6.04
N GLN A 39 -9.24 -12.37 6.03
CA GLN A 39 -10.19 -12.97 6.98
C GLN A 39 -9.51 -13.24 8.32
N ARG A 40 -10.25 -13.11 9.42
CA ARG A 40 -9.75 -13.36 10.79
C ARG A 40 -9.05 -14.71 10.90
N TYR A 41 -9.60 -15.77 10.29
CA TYR A 41 -8.98 -17.10 10.28
C TYR A 41 -7.52 -17.11 9.82
N PHE A 42 -7.17 -16.37 8.76
CA PHE A 42 -5.80 -16.35 8.24
C PHE A 42 -4.88 -15.47 9.08
N VAL A 43 -5.42 -14.39 9.64
CA VAL A 43 -4.69 -13.43 10.45
C VAL A 43 -4.38 -13.99 11.85
N GLU A 44 -5.25 -14.82 12.42
CA GLU A 44 -5.04 -15.43 13.74
C GLU A 44 -3.80 -16.33 13.82
N PHE A 45 -3.31 -16.86 12.69
CA PHE A 45 -2.07 -17.66 12.69
C PHE A 45 -0.84 -16.86 13.15
N TYR A 46 -0.87 -15.52 13.07
CA TYR A 46 0.19 -14.66 13.58
C TYR A 46 0.12 -14.41 15.09
N GLY A 47 -0.97 -14.84 15.74
CA GLY A 47 -1.26 -14.62 17.16
C GLY A 47 -1.81 -13.23 17.48
N ASP A 48 -2.30 -13.09 18.71
CA ASP A 48 -2.89 -11.84 19.20
C ASP A 48 -1.86 -10.70 19.24
N ASN A 49 -2.28 -9.49 18.86
CA ASN A 49 -1.47 -8.26 18.87
C ASN A 49 -0.13 -8.39 18.12
N SER A 50 -0.14 -9.04 16.95
CA SER A 50 1.06 -9.13 16.10
C SER A 50 1.40 -7.75 15.53
N PRO A 51 2.58 -7.15 15.86
CA PRO A 51 2.97 -5.85 15.33
C PRO A 51 3.11 -5.85 13.80
N LEU A 52 3.47 -7.00 13.22
CA LEU A 52 3.52 -7.19 11.77
C LEU A 52 2.13 -7.01 11.16
N ILE A 53 1.13 -7.70 11.70
CA ILE A 53 -0.24 -7.61 11.19
C ILE A 53 -0.85 -6.25 11.45
N ASP A 54 -0.61 -5.63 12.62
CA ASP A 54 -1.10 -4.29 12.92
C ASP A 54 -0.59 -3.29 11.86
N GLN A 55 0.69 -3.37 11.50
CA GLN A 55 1.27 -2.51 10.46
C GLN A 55 0.73 -2.83 9.05
N VAL A 56 0.59 -4.11 8.69
CA VAL A 56 -0.01 -4.50 7.40
C VAL A 56 -1.45 -4.01 7.29
N VAL A 57 -2.26 -4.18 8.34
CA VAL A 57 -3.64 -3.70 8.39
C VAL A 57 -3.70 -2.17 8.27
N ALA A 58 -2.82 -1.45 8.96
CA ALA A 58 -2.74 0.01 8.83
C ALA A 58 -2.39 0.45 7.41
N ASN A 59 -1.45 -0.24 6.75
CA ASN A 59 -1.06 0.04 5.37
C ASN A 59 -2.19 -0.28 4.38
N ILE A 60 -2.89 -1.41 4.56
CA ILE A 60 -4.07 -1.74 3.74
C ILE A 60 -5.19 -0.70 3.96
N ALA A 61 -5.40 -0.23 5.18
CA ALA A 61 -6.37 0.82 5.47
C ALA A 61 -6.01 2.15 4.77
N ALA A 62 -4.72 2.49 4.68
CA ALA A 62 -4.25 3.65 3.92
C ALA A 62 -4.48 3.50 2.40
N LEU A 63 -4.17 2.32 1.83
CA LEU A 63 -4.50 2.00 0.44
C LEU A 63 -6.00 2.08 0.18
N ARG A 64 -6.81 1.60 1.13
CA ARG A 64 -8.27 1.66 1.05
C ARG A 64 -8.78 3.09 1.04
N ALA A 65 -8.28 3.93 1.95
CA ALA A 65 -8.65 5.34 2.00
C ALA A 65 -8.26 6.08 0.71
N TRP A 66 -7.09 5.78 0.15
CA TRP A 66 -6.69 6.28 -1.17
C TRP A 66 -7.65 5.81 -2.26
N ALA A 67 -8.01 4.53 -2.26
CA ALA A 67 -8.92 3.99 -3.27
C ALA A 67 -10.29 4.68 -3.23
N ASP A 68 -10.85 4.91 -2.03
CA ASP A 68 -12.08 5.67 -1.86
C ASP A 68 -11.94 7.11 -2.41
N ALA A 69 -10.83 7.79 -2.09
CA ALA A 69 -10.59 9.17 -2.52
C ALA A 69 -10.40 9.31 -4.03
N GLN A 70 -9.89 8.27 -4.69
CA GLN A 70 -9.59 8.25 -6.12
C GLN A 70 -10.66 7.54 -6.97
N GLY A 71 -11.75 7.07 -6.36
CA GLY A 71 -12.80 6.33 -7.08
C GLY A 71 -12.31 4.99 -7.66
N VAL A 72 -11.32 4.36 -7.02
CA VAL A 72 -10.79 3.05 -7.38
C VAL A 72 -11.68 1.98 -6.75
N PRO A 73 -12.28 1.05 -7.53
CA PRO A 73 -13.07 -0.05 -6.99
C PRO A 73 -12.23 -0.93 -6.06
N VAL A 74 -12.84 -1.33 -4.95
CA VAL A 74 -12.22 -2.22 -3.95
C VAL A 74 -12.88 -3.58 -4.02
N VAL A 75 -12.06 -4.61 -4.18
CA VAL A 75 -12.46 -6.00 -4.23
C VAL A 75 -11.79 -6.75 -3.08
N TYR A 76 -12.55 -7.58 -2.41
CA TYR A 76 -12.08 -8.52 -1.39
C TYR A 76 -12.16 -9.94 -1.93
N THR A 77 -11.27 -10.81 -1.48
CA THR A 77 -11.49 -12.26 -1.58
C THR A 77 -11.72 -12.85 -0.20
N ALA A 78 -12.69 -13.76 -0.11
CA ALA A 78 -13.01 -14.47 1.12
C ALA A 78 -13.31 -15.94 0.80
N GLN A 79 -12.59 -16.86 1.43
CA GLN A 79 -12.90 -18.28 1.38
C GLN A 79 -14.24 -18.54 2.08
N PRO A 80 -15.12 -19.36 1.49
CA PRO A 80 -16.40 -19.71 2.11
C PRO A 80 -16.21 -20.76 3.21
N THR A 81 -17.07 -20.76 4.22
CA THR A 81 -17.09 -21.80 5.28
C THR A 81 -17.57 -23.15 4.75
N ASP A 82 -18.59 -23.15 3.90
CA ASP A 82 -19.04 -24.36 3.21
C ASP A 82 -18.21 -24.61 1.95
N GLN A 83 -17.39 -25.67 1.98
CA GLN A 83 -16.61 -26.12 0.84
C GLN A 83 -16.75 -27.65 0.70
N PRO A 84 -17.64 -28.13 -0.18
CA PRO A 84 -17.76 -29.56 -0.47
C PRO A 84 -16.40 -30.16 -0.86
N PRO A 85 -16.07 -31.41 -0.46
CA PRO A 85 -14.76 -32.00 -0.74
C PRO A 85 -14.38 -32.00 -2.23
N ALA A 86 -15.35 -32.15 -3.13
CA ALA A 86 -15.14 -32.08 -4.57
C ALA A 86 -14.77 -30.67 -5.06
N ASP A 87 -15.30 -29.62 -4.42
CA ASP A 87 -14.98 -28.23 -4.76
C ASP A 87 -13.65 -27.79 -4.16
N ARG A 88 -13.37 -28.17 -2.90
CA ARG A 88 -12.08 -27.91 -2.24
C ARG A 88 -10.94 -28.72 -2.89
N ALA A 89 -11.24 -29.94 -3.35
CA ALA A 89 -10.34 -30.81 -4.12
C ALA A 89 -8.95 -30.94 -3.45
N LEU A 90 -7.86 -30.74 -4.20
CA LEU A 90 -6.47 -30.91 -3.77
C LEU A 90 -6.02 -29.97 -2.64
N LEU A 91 -6.82 -28.94 -2.31
CA LEU A 91 -6.55 -28.13 -1.12
C LEU A 91 -6.72 -28.94 0.17
N ASN A 92 -7.53 -30.01 0.16
CA ASN A 92 -7.66 -30.92 1.29
C ASN A 92 -6.33 -31.63 1.58
N ASP A 93 -5.66 -32.14 0.55
CA ASP A 93 -4.37 -32.82 0.70
C ASP A 93 -3.29 -31.84 1.21
N MET A 94 -3.27 -30.62 0.65
CA MET A 94 -2.24 -29.63 0.96
C MET A 94 -2.43 -28.98 2.33
N TRP A 95 -3.65 -28.54 2.66
CA TRP A 95 -3.92 -27.67 3.83
C TRP A 95 -4.86 -28.29 4.86
N GLY A 96 -5.33 -29.52 4.62
CA GLY A 96 -6.38 -30.13 5.43
C GLY A 96 -7.72 -29.37 5.29
N PRO A 97 -8.58 -29.41 6.32
CA PRO A 97 -9.90 -28.77 6.26
C PRO A 97 -9.82 -27.24 6.14
N GLY A 98 -8.75 -26.62 6.64
CA GLY A 98 -8.60 -25.17 6.65
C GLY A 98 -9.76 -24.48 7.39
N LEU A 99 -10.26 -23.37 6.84
CA LEU A 99 -11.37 -22.59 7.38
C LEU A 99 -12.66 -23.40 7.61
N THR A 100 -12.90 -24.48 6.86
CA THR A 100 -14.21 -25.16 6.85
C THR A 100 -14.57 -25.85 8.17
N GLN A 101 -13.58 -26.08 9.03
CA GLN A 101 -13.77 -26.63 10.38
C GLN A 101 -13.40 -25.63 11.48
N ALA A 102 -13.13 -24.38 11.12
CA ALA A 102 -12.89 -23.30 12.07
C ALA A 102 -14.22 -22.74 12.59
N ASP A 103 -14.15 -21.90 13.62
CA ASP A 103 -15.31 -21.12 14.06
C ASP A 103 -15.80 -20.24 12.89
N PRO A 104 -17.09 -20.32 12.49
CA PRO A 104 -17.65 -19.49 11.43
C PRO A 104 -17.45 -17.98 11.63
N ALA A 105 -17.30 -17.49 12.87
CA ALA A 105 -16.99 -16.09 13.15
C ALA A 105 -15.64 -15.64 12.57
N LEU A 106 -14.73 -16.58 12.30
CA LEU A 106 -13.42 -16.33 11.71
C LEU A 106 -13.44 -16.16 10.19
N GLN A 107 -14.57 -16.42 9.55
CA GLN A 107 -14.76 -16.18 8.12
C GLN A 107 -14.74 -14.69 7.78
N GLN A 108 -15.11 -13.82 8.71
CA GLN A 108 -15.22 -12.39 8.43
C GLN A 108 -13.86 -11.77 8.15
N VAL A 109 -13.83 -10.78 7.26
CA VAL A 109 -12.69 -9.86 7.12
C VAL A 109 -12.43 -9.19 8.47
N VAL A 110 -11.16 -8.95 8.82
CA VAL A 110 -10.81 -8.25 10.06
C VAL A 110 -11.51 -6.89 10.17
N ASP A 111 -11.93 -6.51 11.38
CA ASP A 111 -12.84 -5.37 11.59
C ASP A 111 -12.29 -4.05 11.04
N ALA A 112 -10.98 -3.82 11.18
CA ALA A 112 -10.31 -2.63 10.68
C ALA A 112 -10.36 -2.49 9.14
N LEU A 113 -10.62 -3.59 8.43
CA LEU A 113 -10.71 -3.65 6.97
C LEU A 113 -12.10 -4.07 6.48
N ALA A 114 -13.13 -4.00 7.34
CA ALA A 114 -14.47 -4.45 7.02
C ALA A 114 -14.97 -3.84 5.69
N PRO A 115 -15.48 -4.67 4.75
CA PRO A 115 -16.04 -4.17 3.49
C PRO A 115 -17.19 -3.18 3.73
N LYS A 116 -17.24 -2.13 2.91
CA LYS A 116 -18.38 -1.23 2.79
C LYS A 116 -19.44 -1.81 1.87
N ALA A 117 -20.63 -1.20 1.88
CA ALA A 117 -21.79 -1.68 1.11
C ALA A 117 -21.55 -1.77 -0.40
N ASP A 118 -20.74 -0.86 -0.95
CA ASP A 118 -20.47 -0.79 -2.40
C ASP A 118 -19.21 -1.58 -2.82
N ASP A 119 -18.54 -2.24 -1.87
CA ASP A 119 -17.37 -3.07 -2.16
C ASP A 119 -17.81 -4.44 -2.68
N VAL A 120 -16.97 -5.05 -3.51
CA VAL A 120 -17.21 -6.42 -4.00
C VAL A 120 -16.47 -7.43 -3.13
N VAL A 121 -17.18 -8.42 -2.60
CA VAL A 121 -16.56 -9.57 -1.90
C VAL A 121 -16.71 -10.83 -2.73
N LEU A 122 -15.60 -11.29 -3.31
CA LEU A 122 -15.55 -12.49 -4.14
C LEU A 122 -15.36 -13.75 -3.29
N THR A 123 -16.16 -14.78 -3.56
CA THR A 123 -15.92 -16.11 -2.99
C THR A 123 -14.63 -16.70 -3.55
N LYS A 124 -13.69 -17.04 -2.66
CA LYS A 124 -12.36 -17.51 -3.01
C LYS A 124 -12.26 -19.04 -2.97
N TRP A 125 -11.96 -19.66 -4.11
CA TRP A 125 -11.89 -21.12 -4.22
C TRP A 125 -10.48 -21.69 -4.41
N ARG A 126 -9.55 -20.91 -4.97
CA ARG A 126 -8.16 -21.32 -5.24
C ARG A 126 -7.20 -20.18 -4.89
N TYR A 127 -5.89 -20.41 -5.04
CA TYR A 127 -4.89 -19.38 -4.76
C TYR A 127 -5.08 -18.11 -5.61
N SER A 128 -5.35 -18.26 -6.91
CA SER A 128 -5.69 -17.10 -7.76
C SER A 128 -7.07 -16.54 -7.42
N ALA A 129 -7.17 -15.22 -7.27
CA ALA A 129 -8.45 -14.50 -7.16
C ALA A 129 -9.31 -14.56 -8.43
N PHE A 130 -8.74 -14.92 -9.59
CA PHE A 130 -9.48 -15.05 -10.86
C PHE A 130 -10.10 -16.44 -11.06
N HIS A 131 -9.60 -17.46 -10.36
CA HIS A 131 -10.02 -18.83 -10.62
C HIS A 131 -11.34 -19.15 -9.92
N ARG A 132 -12.38 -19.46 -10.71
CA ARG A 132 -13.77 -19.65 -10.26
C ARG A 132 -14.34 -18.38 -9.61
N SER A 133 -14.01 -17.22 -10.15
CA SER A 133 -14.63 -15.93 -9.80
C SER A 133 -14.95 -15.16 -11.08
N ASN A 134 -15.69 -14.06 -10.94
CA ASN A 134 -15.98 -13.11 -12.00
C ASN A 134 -15.06 -11.87 -11.95
N LEU A 135 -13.88 -11.94 -11.32
CA LEU A 135 -12.98 -10.79 -11.17
C LEU A 135 -12.59 -10.17 -12.52
N GLN A 136 -12.22 -11.00 -13.51
CA GLN A 136 -11.84 -10.49 -14.84
C GLN A 136 -13.02 -9.84 -15.57
N ASP A 137 -14.22 -10.39 -15.42
CA ASP A 137 -15.43 -9.83 -16.03
C ASP A 137 -15.74 -8.44 -15.44
N LEU A 138 -15.67 -8.31 -14.11
CA LEU A 138 -15.84 -7.03 -13.41
C LEU A 138 -14.79 -6.00 -13.85
N MET A 139 -13.52 -6.39 -13.90
CA MET A 139 -12.44 -5.50 -14.35
C MET A 139 -12.65 -5.05 -15.80
N THR A 140 -13.10 -5.95 -16.67
CA THR A 140 -13.42 -5.65 -18.07
C THR A 140 -14.60 -4.67 -18.17
N GLU A 141 -15.67 -4.89 -17.40
CA GLU A 141 -16.84 -4.02 -17.34
C GLU A 141 -16.47 -2.61 -16.86
N TRP A 142 -15.62 -2.52 -15.83
CA TRP A 142 -15.11 -1.26 -15.30
C TRP A 142 -14.03 -0.61 -16.18
N ARG A 143 -13.59 -1.29 -17.25
CA ARG A 143 -12.50 -0.86 -18.15
C ARG A 143 -11.19 -0.61 -17.41
N ARG A 144 -10.86 -1.51 -16.49
CA ARG A 144 -9.69 -1.45 -15.61
C ARG A 144 -8.77 -2.62 -15.89
N ASP A 145 -7.50 -2.34 -16.14
CA ASP A 145 -6.46 -3.29 -16.54
C ASP A 145 -5.23 -3.22 -15.63
N GLN A 146 -5.38 -2.67 -14.42
CA GLN A 146 -4.38 -2.66 -13.37
C GLN A 146 -4.96 -3.24 -12.07
N LEU A 147 -4.20 -4.10 -11.39
CA LEU A 147 -4.60 -4.73 -10.14
C LEU A 147 -3.56 -4.45 -9.06
N ILE A 148 -3.95 -3.69 -8.03
CA ILE A 148 -3.17 -3.43 -6.83
C ILE A 148 -3.49 -4.51 -5.82
N VAL A 149 -2.50 -5.31 -5.41
CA VAL A 149 -2.68 -6.49 -4.56
C VAL A 149 -2.04 -6.28 -3.20
N CYS A 150 -2.84 -6.43 -2.15
CA CYS A 150 -2.41 -6.45 -0.75
C CYS A 150 -3.11 -7.60 0.00
N GLY A 151 -2.69 -7.90 1.24
CA GLY A 151 -3.25 -8.97 2.06
C GLY A 151 -2.33 -10.18 2.26
N VAL A 152 -2.91 -11.37 2.45
CA VAL A 152 -2.16 -12.59 2.83
C VAL A 152 -2.52 -13.82 1.98
N TYR A 153 -1.64 -14.80 1.80
CA TYR A 153 -0.19 -14.78 2.09
C TYR A 153 0.59 -14.41 0.84
N ALA A 154 1.66 -13.63 0.99
CA ALA A 154 2.37 -13.01 -0.13
C ALA A 154 2.81 -14.03 -1.20
N HIS A 155 3.49 -15.12 -0.83
CA HIS A 155 4.01 -16.10 -1.79
C HIS A 155 2.98 -17.10 -2.33
N ILE A 156 1.78 -17.18 -1.74
CA ILE A 156 0.76 -18.16 -2.13
C ILE A 156 -0.30 -17.47 -2.98
N GLY A 157 -1.29 -16.84 -2.32
CA GLY A 157 -2.47 -16.29 -2.97
C GLY A 157 -2.16 -15.01 -3.74
N CYS A 158 -1.45 -14.08 -3.09
CA CYS A 158 -1.10 -12.79 -3.69
C CYS A 158 -0.21 -12.98 -4.92
N LEU A 159 0.90 -13.72 -4.78
CA LEU A 159 1.83 -14.02 -5.89
C LEU A 159 1.13 -14.76 -7.04
N THR A 160 0.33 -15.78 -6.74
CA THR A 160 -0.40 -16.53 -7.78
C THR A 160 -1.39 -15.61 -8.49
N THR A 161 -2.08 -14.73 -7.77
CA THR A 161 -3.00 -13.75 -8.35
C THR A 161 -2.28 -12.73 -9.22
N CYS A 162 -1.12 -12.21 -8.81
CA CYS A 162 -0.30 -11.33 -9.65
C CYS A 162 0.15 -12.03 -10.94
N THR A 163 0.54 -13.30 -10.84
CA THR A 163 0.95 -14.09 -12.01
C THR A 163 -0.22 -14.35 -12.96
N ASP A 164 -1.41 -14.65 -12.42
CA ASP A 164 -2.61 -14.87 -13.22
C ASP A 164 -3.13 -13.56 -13.85
N ALA A 165 -3.07 -12.43 -13.13
CA ALA A 165 -3.33 -11.10 -13.68
C ALA A 165 -2.44 -10.81 -14.89
N PHE A 166 -1.13 -11.02 -14.75
CA PHE A 166 -0.17 -10.83 -15.83
C PHE A 166 -0.50 -11.65 -17.08
N MET A 167 -0.89 -12.92 -16.90
CA MET A 167 -1.28 -13.80 -18.02
C MET A 167 -2.63 -13.42 -18.65
N ARG A 168 -3.39 -12.51 -18.02
CA ARG A 168 -4.68 -11.98 -18.49
C ARG A 168 -4.55 -10.54 -19.01
N ASP A 169 -3.34 -10.09 -19.30
CA ASP A 169 -3.03 -8.73 -19.77
C ASP A 169 -3.39 -7.63 -18.76
N ILE A 170 -3.42 -7.97 -17.46
CA ILE A 170 -3.66 -7.03 -16.35
C ILE A 170 -2.33 -6.74 -15.65
N GLN A 171 -1.98 -5.46 -15.52
CA GLN A 171 -0.75 -5.04 -14.84
C GLN A 171 -0.89 -5.22 -13.32
N ALA A 172 -0.11 -6.14 -12.75
CA ALA A 172 -0.14 -6.42 -11.32
C ALA A 172 0.86 -5.55 -10.54
N PHE A 173 0.39 -4.99 -9.43
CA PHE A 173 1.18 -4.24 -8.46
C PHE A 173 1.08 -4.90 -7.09
N LEU A 174 2.13 -5.58 -6.63
CA LEU A 174 2.17 -6.18 -5.30
C LEU A 174 2.70 -5.16 -4.29
N ILE A 175 1.91 -4.82 -3.27
CA ILE A 175 2.28 -3.78 -2.31
C ILE A 175 3.08 -4.39 -1.15
N GLY A 176 4.40 -4.23 -1.19
CA GLY A 176 5.32 -5.03 -0.38
C GLY A 176 5.30 -4.75 1.12
N ASP A 177 4.83 -3.58 1.54
CA ASP A 177 4.61 -3.25 2.96
C ASP A 177 3.14 -3.46 3.38
N ALA A 178 2.26 -3.90 2.46
CA ALA A 178 0.85 -4.20 2.72
C ALA A 178 0.52 -5.68 2.46
N VAL A 179 1.53 -6.55 2.50
CA VAL A 179 1.36 -8.01 2.52
C VAL A 179 2.12 -8.63 3.68
N ALA A 180 1.62 -9.75 4.17
CA ALA A 180 2.33 -10.62 5.11
C ALA A 180 2.43 -12.04 4.56
N ASP A 181 3.37 -12.80 5.11
CA ASP A 181 3.67 -14.16 4.69
C ASP A 181 4.03 -15.04 5.89
N PHE A 182 4.32 -16.32 5.64
CA PHE A 182 4.75 -17.26 6.67
C PHE A 182 6.13 -16.93 7.24
N SER A 183 6.99 -16.29 6.44
CA SER A 183 8.33 -15.85 6.83
C SER A 183 8.77 -14.62 6.04
N GLU A 184 9.76 -13.89 6.56
CA GLU A 184 10.39 -12.79 5.82
C GLU A 184 11.03 -13.27 4.51
N GLU A 185 11.59 -14.49 4.50
CA GLU A 185 12.23 -15.07 3.32
C GLU A 185 11.22 -15.30 2.18
N GLU A 186 10.08 -15.92 2.49
CA GLU A 186 9.01 -16.16 1.52
C GLU A 186 8.38 -14.85 1.06
N HIS A 187 8.19 -13.89 1.97
CA HIS A 187 7.76 -12.55 1.63
C HIS A 187 8.71 -11.92 0.59
N ARG A 188 10.01 -11.83 0.89
CA ARG A 188 10.99 -11.26 -0.04
C ARG A 188 11.08 -12.05 -1.35
N MET A 189 10.86 -13.36 -1.32
CA MET A 189 10.79 -14.19 -2.53
C MET A 189 9.61 -13.77 -3.41
N ALA A 190 8.42 -13.59 -2.84
CA ALA A 190 7.24 -13.13 -3.57
C ALA A 190 7.49 -11.78 -4.24
N LEU A 191 8.08 -10.82 -3.51
CA LEU A 191 8.43 -9.51 -4.07
C LEU A 191 9.39 -9.65 -5.27
N ARG A 192 10.50 -10.40 -5.09
CA ARG A 192 11.46 -10.63 -6.18
C ARG A 192 10.85 -11.31 -7.39
N TYR A 193 9.95 -12.27 -7.17
CA TYR A 193 9.28 -12.97 -8.26
C TYR A 193 8.40 -12.01 -9.05
N VAL A 194 7.51 -11.27 -8.38
CA VAL A 194 6.62 -10.30 -9.04
C VAL A 194 7.43 -9.30 -9.85
N ALA A 195 8.37 -8.58 -9.20
CA ALA A 195 9.17 -7.53 -9.81
C ALA A 195 9.93 -7.96 -11.08
N THR A 196 10.27 -9.25 -11.17
CA THR A 196 11.13 -9.76 -12.26
C THR A 196 10.43 -10.70 -13.23
N ARG A 197 9.16 -11.08 -13.01
CA ARG A 197 8.43 -12.05 -13.83
C ARG A 197 7.01 -11.65 -14.22
N CYS A 198 6.26 -10.98 -13.35
CA CYS A 198 4.82 -10.81 -13.58
C CYS A 198 4.21 -9.50 -13.09
N GLY A 199 4.99 -8.51 -12.67
CA GLY A 199 4.44 -7.22 -12.28
C GLY A 199 5.47 -6.27 -11.69
N SER A 200 4.97 -5.34 -10.89
CA SER A 200 5.76 -4.35 -10.18
C SER A 200 5.52 -4.50 -8.67
N THR A 201 6.57 -4.35 -7.88
CA THR A 201 6.47 -4.22 -6.42
C THR A 201 6.62 -2.77 -6.02
N LEU A 202 5.66 -2.26 -5.25
CA LEU A 202 5.61 -0.87 -4.78
C LEU A 202 5.32 -0.83 -3.28
N SER A 203 5.59 0.30 -2.64
CA SER A 203 5.20 0.55 -1.25
C SER A 203 3.85 1.25 -1.18
N THR A 204 3.21 1.18 -0.02
CA THR A 204 1.95 1.88 0.26
C THR A 204 2.11 3.37 0.06
N ALA A 205 3.25 3.92 0.48
CA ALA A 205 3.63 5.32 0.26
C ALA A 205 3.67 5.71 -1.23
N GLN A 206 4.17 4.85 -2.11
CA GLN A 206 4.23 5.11 -3.56
C GLN A 206 2.84 5.11 -4.22
N ILE A 207 1.85 4.40 -3.65
CA ILE A 207 0.46 4.42 -4.13
C ILE A 207 -0.29 5.63 -3.61
N THR A 208 -0.26 5.81 -2.29
CA THR A 208 -1.05 6.81 -1.57
C THR A 208 -0.50 8.23 -1.74
N GLY A 209 0.75 8.36 -2.16
CA GLY A 209 1.51 9.60 -2.08
C GLY A 209 1.94 9.95 -0.65
N ALA A 210 1.74 9.05 0.33
CA ALA A 210 2.04 9.26 1.74
C ALA A 210 3.50 8.95 2.13
N GLY A 211 4.41 8.80 1.16
CA GLY A 211 5.85 8.83 1.42
C GLY A 211 6.33 10.25 1.63
N ALA A 212 7.42 10.43 2.39
CA ALA A 212 8.10 11.72 2.50
C ALA A 212 8.14 12.35 1.11
N ALA A 213 7.48 13.51 0.94
CA ALA A 213 7.70 14.32 -0.24
C ALA A 213 9.22 14.34 -0.44
N VAL A 214 9.72 14.14 -1.65
CA VAL A 214 11.15 14.34 -1.86
C VAL A 214 11.42 15.79 -1.46
N LEU A 215 11.98 15.99 -0.26
CA LEU A 215 12.27 17.31 0.31
C LEU A 215 13.56 17.79 -0.34
N ASP A 216 13.48 17.97 -1.65
CA ASP A 216 14.52 18.54 -2.49
C ASP A 216 14.23 20.02 -2.77
N GLU A 217 15.22 20.67 -3.38
CA GLU A 217 15.13 22.08 -3.72
C GLU A 217 13.93 22.39 -4.61
N VAL A 218 13.57 21.48 -5.53
CA VAL A 218 12.47 21.68 -6.46
C VAL A 218 11.15 21.73 -5.71
N TRP A 219 10.92 20.79 -4.80
CA TRP A 219 9.75 20.79 -3.93
C TRP A 219 9.69 22.05 -3.07
N LEU A 220 10.80 22.39 -2.40
CA LEU A 220 10.82 23.53 -1.48
C LEU A 220 10.53 24.84 -2.22
N ARG A 221 11.18 25.07 -3.36
CA ARG A 221 10.92 26.25 -4.20
C ARG A 221 9.46 26.33 -4.63
N ALA A 222 8.85 25.21 -5.00
CA ALA A 222 7.43 25.19 -5.36
C ALA A 222 6.50 25.58 -4.20
N GLN A 223 6.89 25.33 -2.95
CA GLN A 223 6.11 25.76 -1.77
C GLN A 223 6.36 27.23 -1.39
N VAL A 224 7.59 27.72 -1.55
CA VAL A 224 8.01 29.05 -1.09
C VAL A 224 7.75 30.14 -2.12
N GLN A 225 8.00 29.88 -3.41
CA GLN A 225 7.88 30.87 -4.49
C GLN A 225 6.51 31.58 -4.52
N PRO A 226 5.36 30.92 -4.30
CA PRO A 226 4.06 31.59 -4.29
C PRO A 226 3.86 32.59 -3.13
N LEU A 227 4.75 32.57 -2.14
CA LEU A 227 4.72 33.44 -0.96
C LEU A 227 5.69 34.62 -1.09
N LEU A 228 6.58 34.60 -2.08
CA LEU A 228 7.54 35.67 -2.32
C LEU A 228 6.91 36.76 -3.21
N ASP A 229 7.51 37.95 -3.19
CA ASP A 229 7.09 39.05 -4.03
C ASP A 229 7.30 38.72 -5.52
N ALA A 230 6.28 38.98 -6.35
CA ALA A 230 6.22 38.52 -7.74
C ALA A 230 7.18 39.26 -8.69
N ASP A 231 7.76 40.37 -8.25
CA ASP A 231 8.62 41.25 -9.06
C ASP A 231 10.13 41.00 -8.84
N ASP A 232 10.50 40.13 -7.89
CA ASP A 232 11.90 39.82 -7.57
C ASP A 232 12.43 38.60 -8.34
N GLU A 233 13.74 38.59 -8.59
CA GLU A 233 14.44 37.42 -9.13
C GLU A 233 14.36 36.26 -8.13
N ALA A 234 14.33 35.01 -8.61
CA ALA A 234 14.20 33.86 -7.70
C ALA A 234 15.42 33.79 -6.75
N PRO A 235 15.22 33.66 -5.43
CA PRO A 235 16.33 33.68 -4.47
C PRO A 235 17.29 32.51 -4.70
N ALA A 236 18.58 32.75 -4.52
CA ALA A 236 19.59 31.70 -4.39
C ALA A 236 19.32 30.83 -3.14
N LEU A 237 20.03 29.71 -3.02
CA LEU A 237 19.82 28.77 -1.92
C LEU A 237 20.14 29.37 -0.53
N ASP A 238 21.13 30.25 -0.48
CA ASP A 238 21.67 30.89 0.72
C ASP A 238 21.11 32.30 0.97
N ASP A 239 20.28 32.81 0.06
CA ASP A 239 19.62 34.11 0.21
C ASP A 239 18.61 34.08 1.36
N ASN A 240 18.53 35.20 2.08
CA ASN A 240 17.56 35.39 3.14
C ASN A 240 16.18 35.69 2.53
N LEU A 241 15.24 34.78 2.72
CA LEU A 241 13.90 34.85 2.15
C LEU A 241 13.09 36.06 2.64
N THR A 242 13.42 36.64 3.79
CA THR A 242 12.75 37.88 4.26
C THR A 242 13.01 39.06 3.34
N ASP A 243 14.12 39.04 2.59
CA ASP A 243 14.48 40.08 1.64
C ASP A 243 13.66 39.99 0.34
N PHE A 244 12.91 38.88 0.16
CA PHE A 244 12.06 38.57 -0.99
C PHE A 244 10.56 38.56 -0.61
N GLY A 245 10.19 39.26 0.46
CA GLY A 245 8.80 39.44 0.88
C GLY A 245 8.25 38.37 1.83
N LEU A 246 9.05 37.38 2.24
CA LEU A 246 8.60 36.34 3.17
C LEU A 246 8.36 36.91 4.59
N ASP A 247 7.12 36.82 5.07
CA ASP A 247 6.72 37.31 6.40
C ASP A 247 6.30 36.20 7.40
N SER A 248 6.11 36.60 8.66
CA SER A 248 5.75 35.67 9.74
C SER A 248 4.41 34.95 9.53
N VAL A 249 3.44 35.58 8.86
CA VAL A 249 2.12 34.98 8.61
C VAL A 249 2.24 33.87 7.57
N GLN A 250 3.03 34.10 6.53
CA GLN A 250 3.32 33.11 5.49
C GLN A 250 4.10 31.92 6.04
N VAL A 251 5.12 32.17 6.87
CA VAL A 251 5.88 31.09 7.55
C VAL A 251 4.97 30.27 8.47
N MET A 252 4.12 30.90 9.28
CA MET A 252 3.17 30.18 10.13
C MET A 252 2.17 29.34 9.32
N THR A 253 1.74 29.84 8.15
CA THR A 253 0.87 29.09 7.23
C THR A 253 1.57 27.85 6.68
N LEU A 254 2.82 28.00 6.22
CA LEU A 254 3.65 26.88 5.77
C LEU A 254 3.85 25.82 6.85
N VAL A 255 4.19 26.25 8.08
CA VAL A 255 4.36 25.34 9.22
C VAL A 255 3.08 24.53 9.46
N GLY A 256 1.91 25.18 9.44
CA GLY A 256 0.63 24.49 9.60
C GLY A 256 0.36 23.46 8.51
N GLU A 257 0.64 23.80 7.25
CA GLU A 257 0.48 22.87 6.11
C GLU A 257 1.49 21.71 6.17
N TRP A 258 2.74 21.97 6.53
CA TRP A 258 3.78 20.95 6.61
C TRP A 258 3.56 20.00 7.80
N GLN A 259 3.10 20.50 8.94
CA GLN A 259 2.72 19.67 10.09
C GLN A 259 1.55 18.73 9.77
N LYS A 260 0.54 19.20 9.02
CA LYS A 260 -0.55 18.33 8.53
C LYS A 260 -0.05 17.20 7.61
N ARG A 261 1.06 17.43 6.91
CA ARG A 261 1.76 16.45 6.07
C ARG A 261 2.77 15.59 6.84
N GLY A 262 2.83 15.72 8.18
CA GLY A 262 3.70 14.92 9.03
C GLY A 262 5.14 15.43 9.17
N LEU A 263 5.45 16.64 8.70
CA LEU A 263 6.79 17.23 8.85
C LEU A 263 6.91 17.95 10.20
N PRO A 264 7.83 17.53 11.10
CA PRO A 264 7.94 18.06 12.46
C PRO A 264 8.76 19.36 12.51
N VAL A 265 8.23 20.42 11.92
CA VAL A 265 8.81 21.78 11.94
C VAL A 265 7.98 22.74 12.76
N THR A 266 8.61 23.76 13.33
CA THR A 266 7.96 24.87 14.03
C THR A 266 8.37 26.20 13.39
N PHE A 267 7.64 27.26 13.71
CA PHE A 267 8.00 28.62 13.29
C PHE A 267 9.43 28.99 13.74
N ALA A 268 9.80 28.62 14.97
CA ALA A 268 11.12 28.90 15.51
C ALA A 268 12.24 28.20 14.72
N ASP A 269 11.97 27.00 14.20
CA ASP A 269 12.94 26.27 13.38
C ASP A 269 13.20 26.97 12.05
N LEU A 270 12.14 27.43 11.38
CA LEU A 270 12.25 28.11 10.08
C LEU A 270 12.81 29.53 10.22
N ALA A 271 12.45 30.24 11.28
CA ALA A 271 12.95 31.59 11.55
C ALA A 271 14.44 31.63 11.94
N ALA A 272 15.01 30.52 12.42
CA ALA A 272 16.43 30.45 12.80
C ALA A 272 17.38 30.54 11.59
N GLN A 273 16.97 30.00 10.44
CA GLN A 273 17.72 30.05 9.20
C GLN A 273 16.74 30.25 8.03
N PRO A 274 16.27 31.49 7.77
CA PRO A 274 15.26 31.79 6.76
C PRO A 274 15.81 31.74 5.32
N THR A 275 16.50 30.66 4.96
CA THR A 275 17.06 30.42 3.63
C THR A 275 16.55 29.08 3.10
N LEU A 276 16.50 28.91 1.77
CA LEU A 276 16.09 27.63 1.17
C LEU A 276 17.03 26.50 1.60
N GLN A 277 18.34 26.75 1.67
CA GLN A 277 19.33 25.79 2.12
C GLN A 277 19.12 25.40 3.60
N GLY A 278 18.93 26.37 4.48
CA GLY A 278 18.71 26.12 5.91
C GLY A 278 17.44 25.30 6.16
N TRP A 279 16.37 25.59 5.40
CA TRP A 279 15.13 24.83 5.48
C TRP A 279 15.26 23.43 4.90
N LEU A 280 15.97 23.25 3.78
CA LEU A 280 16.27 21.91 3.23
C LEU A 280 17.06 21.05 4.23
N ASP A 281 18.09 21.61 4.84
CA ASP A 281 18.93 20.88 5.79
C ASP A 281 18.15 20.49 7.05
N LEU A 282 17.31 21.41 7.55
CA LEU A 282 16.40 21.13 8.66
C LEU A 282 15.42 20.00 8.33
N LEU A 283 14.79 20.07 7.16
CA LEU A 283 13.80 19.10 6.70
C LEU A 283 14.44 17.72 6.49
N ARG A 284 15.64 17.66 5.90
CA ARG A 284 16.41 16.42 5.72
C ARG A 284 16.91 15.82 7.02
N ALA A 285 17.24 16.64 8.01
CA ALA A 285 17.67 16.18 9.33
C ALA A 285 16.52 15.62 10.19
N ARG A 286 15.27 15.90 9.81
CA ARG A 286 14.05 15.53 10.56
C ARG A 286 13.10 14.61 9.80
N ALA A 287 13.40 14.30 8.54
CA ALA A 287 12.77 13.25 7.75
C ALA A 287 13.33 11.88 8.16
#